data_AF-A0A7C9H416-F1
#
_entry.id   AF-A0A7C9H416-F1
#
_cell.length_a   1.000
_cell.length_b   1.000
_cell.length_c   1.000
_cell.angle_alpha   90.00
_cell.angle_beta   90.00
_cell.angle_gamma   90.00
#
_symmetry.space_group_name_H-M   'P 1'
#
loop_
_entity.id
_entity.type
_entity.pdbx_description
1 polymer ?
#
loop_
_entity_poly.entity_id
_entity_poly.type
_entity_poly.pdbx_seq_one_letter_code
_entity_poly.pdbx_strand_id
1 'polypeptide(L)'
;MWYIAHTTVGRELDAVDKCRKTIPEDIAAKVFSPIWQHAKKYEGSWHLDDDILFAGYIFIESDSDSKTLEKLLWRIPNVVSPVRIGGDFNALNKEEEQYLRQLMD
;
A
#
# COMPACT_ATOMS: atom_id res chain seq x y z
N MET A 1 -3.04 0.46 -12.81
CA MET A 1 -2.74 1.77 -12.16
C MET A 1 -2.54 1.56 -10.66
N TRP A 2 -1.87 2.48 -9.93
CA TRP A 2 -1.74 2.39 -8.47
C TRP A 2 -2.64 3.35 -7.72
N TYR A 3 -3.31 2.83 -6.68
CA TYR A 3 -4.10 3.59 -5.71
C TYR A 3 -3.48 3.47 -4.33
N ILE A 4 -3.59 4.51 -3.50
CA ILE A 4 -3.04 4.51 -2.14
C ILE A 4 -4.16 4.52 -1.11
N ALA A 5 -4.01 3.71 -0.06
CA ALA A 5 -4.84 3.78 1.12
C ALA A 5 -4.00 3.94 2.39
N HIS A 6 -4.51 4.72 3.34
CA HIS A 6 -4.00 4.81 4.70
C HIS A 6 -4.38 3.58 5.51
N THR A 7 -3.51 3.18 6.42
CA THR A 7 -3.75 2.19 7.48
C THR A 7 -3.12 2.67 8.79
N THR A 8 -3.33 1.93 9.86
CA THR A 8 -2.63 2.18 11.13
C THR A 8 -1.15 1.82 10.97
N VAL A 9 -0.25 2.71 11.41
CA VAL A 9 1.20 2.46 11.42
C VAL A 9 1.51 1.18 12.21
N GLY A 10 2.33 0.30 11.64
CA GLY A 10 2.67 -1.01 12.21
C GLY A 10 1.61 -2.10 11.93
N ARG A 11 0.55 -1.78 11.18
CA ARG A 11 -0.49 -2.74 10.74
C ARG A 11 -0.58 -2.86 9.24
N GLU A 12 0.47 -2.48 8.51
CA GLU A 12 0.51 -2.48 7.05
C GLU A 12 0.34 -3.90 6.50
N LEU A 13 1.06 -4.88 7.06
CA LEU A 13 0.95 -6.28 6.63
C LEU A 13 -0.45 -6.86 6.90
N ASP A 14 -1.01 -6.59 8.09
CA ASP A 14 -2.40 -6.94 8.44
C ASP A 14 -3.41 -6.33 7.44
N ALA A 15 -3.19 -5.07 7.08
CA ALA A 15 -4.06 -4.34 6.16
C ALA A 15 -3.96 -4.88 4.74
N VAL A 16 -2.75 -5.20 4.26
CA VAL A 16 -2.53 -5.85 2.97
C VAL A 16 -3.28 -7.17 2.90
N ASP A 17 -3.15 -8.03 3.91
CA ASP A 17 -3.84 -9.34 3.95
C ASP A 17 -5.37 -9.18 3.94
N LYS A 18 -5.91 -8.26 4.75
CA LYS A 18 -7.36 -7.98 4.78
C LYS A 18 -7.86 -7.39 3.46
N CYS A 19 -7.10 -6.51 2.83
CA CYS A 19 -7.44 -5.98 1.51
C CYS A 19 -7.46 -7.09 0.46
N ARG A 20 -6.45 -7.97 0.41
CA ARG A 20 -6.43 -9.11 -0.53
C ARG A 20 -7.61 -10.06 -0.35
N LYS A 21 -8.10 -10.22 0.89
CA LYS A 21 -9.30 -11.03 1.18
C LYS A 21 -10.62 -10.33 0.82
N THR A 22 -10.63 -9.00 0.79
CA THR A 22 -11.85 -8.19 0.58
C THR A 22 -12.02 -7.78 -0.87
N ILE A 23 -10.92 -7.48 -1.55
CA ILE A 23 -10.87 -7.04 -2.93
C ILE A 23 -10.65 -8.27 -3.81
N PRO A 24 -11.59 -8.61 -4.71
CA PRO A 24 -11.43 -9.70 -5.66
C PRO A 24 -10.16 -9.55 -6.53
N GLU A 25 -9.51 -10.67 -6.86
CA GLU A 25 -8.26 -10.68 -7.65
C GLU A 25 -8.45 -10.13 -9.08
N ASP A 26 -9.66 -10.23 -9.64
CA ASP A 26 -10.02 -9.63 -10.93
C ASP A 26 -10.15 -8.10 -10.86
N ILE A 27 -10.28 -7.54 -9.65
CA ILE A 27 -10.35 -6.09 -9.41
C ILE A 27 -8.98 -5.53 -9.07
N ALA A 28 -8.23 -6.14 -8.14
CA ALA A 28 -6.88 -5.73 -7.79
C ALA A 28 -5.85 -6.82 -8.07
N ALA A 29 -4.95 -6.54 -9.01
CA ALA A 29 -3.85 -7.42 -9.38
C ALA A 29 -2.86 -7.61 -8.23
N LYS A 30 -2.62 -6.55 -7.44
CA LYS A 30 -1.70 -6.61 -6.31
C LYS A 30 -2.10 -5.64 -5.21
N VAL A 31 -1.91 -6.05 -3.96
CA VAL A 31 -1.95 -5.16 -2.80
C VAL A 31 -0.67 -5.37 -2.00
N PHE A 32 0.03 -4.29 -1.64
CA PHE A 32 1.34 -4.38 -0.97
C PHE A 32 1.66 -3.13 -0.15
N SER A 33 2.61 -3.24 0.76
CA SER A 33 3.28 -2.11 1.39
C SER A 33 4.78 -2.25 1.10
N PRO A 34 5.43 -1.23 0.51
CA PRO A 34 6.86 -1.29 0.19
C PRO A 34 7.70 -1.43 1.46
N ILE A 35 8.73 -2.28 1.38
CA ILE A 35 9.71 -2.49 2.44
C ILE A 35 11.08 -2.01 1.98
N TRP A 36 11.92 -1.64 2.92
CA TRP A 36 13.34 -1.38 2.69
C TRP A 36 14.17 -2.24 3.62
N GLN A 37 15.35 -2.63 3.14
CA GLN A 37 16.29 -3.45 3.87
C GLN A 37 17.47 -2.61 4.34
N HIS A 38 17.87 -2.79 5.60
CA HIS A 38 19.03 -2.11 6.13
C HIS A 38 19.86 -2.97 7.07
N ALA A 39 21.16 -2.70 7.08
CA ALA A 39 22.08 -3.34 8.00
C ALA A 39 22.10 -2.58 9.32
N LYS A 40 21.79 -3.28 10.41
CA LYS A 40 21.84 -2.74 11.77
C LYS A 40 22.77 -3.59 12.62
N LYS A 41 23.62 -2.94 13.42
CA LYS A 41 24.51 -3.65 14.34
C LYS A 41 23.87 -3.74 15.72
N TYR A 42 23.57 -4.96 16.16
CA TYR A 42 23.11 -5.27 17.51
C TYR A 42 23.69 -6.63 17.95
N GLU A 43 23.77 -6.87 19.26
CA GLU A 43 24.38 -8.09 19.83
C GLU A 43 25.80 -8.41 19.35
N GLY A 44 26.54 -7.40 18.86
CA GLY A 44 27.91 -7.55 18.37
C GLY A 44 28.03 -7.97 16.90
N SER A 45 26.93 -8.32 16.23
CA SER A 45 26.86 -8.70 14.81
C SER A 45 26.08 -7.70 13.96
N TRP A 46 26.33 -7.73 12.65
CA TRP A 46 25.47 -7.04 11.68
C TRP A 46 24.29 -7.94 11.33
N HIS A 47 23.10 -7.37 11.36
CA HIS A 47 21.85 -8.03 10.99
C HIS A 47 21.20 -7.24 9.86
N LEU A 48 20.50 -7.96 8.99
CA LEU A 48 19.66 -7.36 7.97
C LEU A 48 18.23 -7.32 8.52
N ASP A 49 17.70 -6.11 8.68
CA ASP A 49 16.33 -5.90 9.13
C ASP A 49 15.48 -5.38 7.94
N ASP A 50 14.21 -5.77 7.91
CA ASP A 50 13.20 -5.26 6.97
C ASP A 50 12.31 -4.25 7.71
N ASP A 51 12.17 -3.05 7.17
CA ASP A 51 11.26 -2.03 7.68
C ASP A 51 10.28 -1.56 6.60
N ILE A 52 9.11 -1.04 7.01
CA ILE A 52 8.15 -0.43 6.10
C ILE A 52 8.73 0.88 5.55
N LEU A 53 8.76 1.03 4.21
CA LEU A 53 9.28 2.23 3.54
C LEU A 53 8.31 3.42 3.67
N PHE A 54 7.01 3.16 3.60
CA PHE A 54 5.95 4.17 3.74
C PHE A 54 5.00 3.82 4.89
N ALA A 55 5.42 4.17 6.11
CA ALA A 55 4.65 3.89 7.32
C ALA A 55 3.21 4.43 7.22
N GLY A 56 2.24 3.58 7.52
CA GLY A 56 0.80 3.90 7.47
C GLY A 56 0.19 3.88 6.07
N TYR A 57 0.89 3.40 5.05
CA TYR A 57 0.37 3.34 3.68
C TYR A 57 0.43 1.94 3.07
N ILE A 58 -0.58 1.65 2.25
CA ILE A 58 -0.62 0.50 1.35
C ILE A 58 -0.92 0.96 -0.08
N PHE A 59 -0.45 0.17 -1.04
CA PHE A 59 -0.61 0.36 -2.46
C PHE A 59 -1.49 -0.75 -3.03
N ILE A 60 -2.41 -0.36 -3.91
CA ILE A 60 -3.36 -1.23 -4.59
C ILE A 60 -3.15 -1.05 -6.08
N GLU A 61 -2.61 -2.07 -6.74
CA GLU A 61 -2.47 -2.14 -8.19
C GLU A 61 -3.76 -2.70 -8.79
N SER A 62 -4.45 -1.87 -9.57
CA SER A 62 -5.75 -2.17 -10.15
C SER A 62 -5.97 -1.38 -11.43
N ASP A 63 -6.68 -1.98 -12.38
CA ASP A 63 -7.18 -1.30 -13.59
C ASP A 63 -8.68 -0.98 -13.50
N SER A 64 -9.31 -1.28 -12.35
CA SER A 64 -10.69 -0.92 -12.07
C SER A 64 -10.84 0.57 -11.80
N ASP A 65 -12.06 1.09 -11.94
CA ASP A 65 -12.35 2.48 -11.62
C ASP A 65 -12.27 2.76 -10.11
N SER A 66 -11.96 4.01 -9.75
CA SER A 66 -11.76 4.41 -8.35
C SER A 66 -12.98 4.19 -7.48
N LYS A 67 -14.20 4.34 -8.00
CA LYS A 67 -15.44 4.18 -7.22
C LYS A 67 -15.67 2.72 -6.85
N THR A 68 -15.33 1.80 -7.74
CA THR A 68 -15.39 0.36 -7.45
C THR A 68 -14.43 -0.02 -6.32
N LEU A 69 -13.19 0.44 -6.38
CA LEU A 69 -12.22 0.24 -5.29
C LEU A 69 -12.68 0.88 -3.99
N GLU A 70 -13.15 2.13 -4.04
CA GLU A 70 -13.63 2.86 -2.87
C GLU A 70 -14.76 2.12 -2.14
N LYS A 71 -15.73 1.58 -2.89
CA LYS A 71 -16.82 0.76 -2.34
C LYS A 71 -16.31 -0.50 -1.63
N LEU A 72 -15.26 -1.13 -2.15
CA LEU A 72 -14.67 -2.31 -1.52
C LEU A 72 -13.92 -1.93 -0.23
N LEU A 73 -13.18 -0.84 -0.23
CA LEU A 73 -12.51 -0.32 0.96
C LEU A 73 -13.50 0.06 2.07
N TRP A 74 -14.69 0.56 1.72
CA TRP A 74 -15.77 0.82 2.68
C TRP A 74 -16.30 -0.41 3.40
N ARG A 75 -15.99 -1.63 2.94
CA ARG A 75 -16.34 -2.87 3.66
C ARG A 75 -15.41 -3.11 4.86
N ILE A 76 -14.26 -2.45 4.90
CA ILE A 76 -13.23 -2.58 5.94
C ILE A 76 -12.75 -1.22 6.47
N PRO A 77 -13.68 -0.32 6.90
CA PRO A 77 -13.35 1.08 7.20
C PRO A 77 -12.43 1.25 8.42
N ASN A 78 -12.37 0.25 9.31
CA ASN A 78 -11.47 0.25 10.47
C ASN A 78 -10.06 -0.28 10.15
N VAL A 79 -9.81 -0.67 8.89
CA VAL A 79 -8.54 -1.24 8.44
C VAL A 79 -7.82 -0.24 7.57
N VAL A 80 -8.52 0.28 6.56
CA VAL A 80 -7.96 1.17 5.56
C VAL A 80 -8.90 2.29 5.18
N SER A 81 -8.32 3.43 4.82
CA SER A 81 -9.05 4.59 4.29
C SER A 81 -8.41 5.05 2.98
N PRO A 82 -9.18 5.35 1.92
CA PRO A 82 -8.62 5.86 0.66
C PRO A 82 -7.86 7.17 0.88
N VAL A 83 -6.67 7.31 0.28
CA VAL A 83 -5.98 8.61 0.21
C VAL A 83 -6.68 9.47 -0.82
N ARG A 84 -7.13 10.67 -0.41
CA ARG A 84 -7.81 11.61 -1.31
C ARG A 84 -6.94 12.83 -1.56
N ILE A 85 -6.59 13.06 -2.82
CA ILE A 85 -5.84 14.25 -3.25
C ILE A 85 -6.82 15.12 -4.03
N GLY A 86 -7.07 16.35 -3.54
CA GLY A 86 -8.06 17.24 -4.14
C GLY A 86 -9.53 16.86 -3.88
N GLY A 87 -9.78 15.98 -2.90
CA GLY A 87 -11.14 15.57 -2.48
C GLY A 87 -11.59 14.23 -3.08
N ASP A 88 -10.95 13.77 -4.14
CA ASP A 88 -11.28 12.52 -4.82
C ASP A 88 -10.24 11.42 -4.56
N PHE A 89 -10.71 10.17 -4.58
CA PHE A 89 -9.84 9.00 -4.58
C PHE A 89 -9.41 8.73 -6.03
N ASN A 90 -8.17 9.03 -6.34
CA ASN A 90 -7.62 8.92 -7.68
C ASN A 90 -6.41 7.98 -7.71
N ALA A 91 -6.19 7.37 -8.86
CA ALA A 91 -4.93 6.67 -9.10
C ALA A 91 -3.78 7.69 -9.14
N LEU A 92 -2.59 7.23 -8.80
CA LEU A 92 -1.36 7.96 -9.06
C LEU A 92 -1.23 8.27 -10.54
N ASN A 93 -0.70 9.45 -10.83
CA ASN A 93 -0.35 9.78 -12.21
C ASN A 93 0.89 8.98 -12.64
N LYS A 94 1.16 8.94 -13.95
CA LYS A 94 2.26 8.12 -14.49
C LYS A 94 3.64 8.52 -13.96
N GLU A 95 3.86 9.81 -13.71
CA GLU A 95 5.14 10.31 -13.22
C GLU A 95 5.36 9.90 -11.76
N GLU A 96 4.34 10.02 -10.92
CA GLU A 96 4.34 9.56 -9.52
C GLU A 96 4.55 8.05 -9.43
N GLU A 97 3.81 7.27 -10.23
CA GLU A 97 3.94 5.82 -10.25
C GLU A 97 5.35 5.40 -10.70
N GLN A 98 5.89 6.03 -11.75
CA GLN A 98 7.24 5.74 -12.23
C GLN A 98 8.31 6.10 -11.19
N TYR A 99 8.19 7.25 -10.53
CA TYR A 99 9.10 7.66 -9.46
C TYR A 99 9.11 6.65 -8.31
N LEU A 100 7.93 6.20 -7.86
CA LEU A 100 7.83 5.22 -6.80
C LEU A 100 8.39 3.86 -7.21
N ARG A 101 8.17 3.42 -8.45
CA ARG A 101 8.78 2.19 -8.98
C ARG A 101 10.30 2.26 -8.91
N GLN A 102 10.90 3.37 -9.36
CA GLN A 102 12.35 3.57 -9.29
C GLN A 102 12.90 3.64 -7.86
N LEU A 103 12.11 4.13 -6.91
CA LEU A 103 12.50 4.17 -5.50
C LEU A 103 12.51 2.79 -4.84
N MET A 104 11.72 1.84 -5.38
CA MET A 104 11.55 0.50 -4.82
C MET A 104 12.38 -0.58 -5.53
N ASP A 105 13.00 -0.25 -6.66
CA ASP A 105 13.97 -1.09 -7.36
C ASP A 105 15.35 -1.04 -6.68
#